data_AF-A0A552CM05-F1
#
_entry.id   AF-A0A552CM05-F1
#
_cell.length_a   1.000
_cell.length_b   1.000
_cell.length_c   1.000
_cell.angle_alpha   90.00
_cell.angle_beta   90.00
_cell.angle_gamma   90.00
#
_symmetry.space_group_name_H-M   'P 1'
#
loop_
_entity.id
_entity.type
_entity.pdbx_description
1 polymer ?
#
loop_
_entity_poly.entity_id
_entity_poly.type
_entity_poly.pdbx_seq_one_letter_code
_entity_poly.pdbx_strand_id
1 'polypeptide(L)'
;GIFDRKLRYFTADGQLVPTPQEAELEQRQAKEQALLEKEQAFLEKEQAFLEKEQVFLEKERERQAKEKLAQKLRELGIDPDAI
;
A
#
# COMPACT_ATOMS: atom_id res chain seq x y z
N GLY A 1 37.53 -8.96 22.82
CA GLY A 1 38.11 -10.04 22.01
C GLY A 1 38.88 -9.47 20.84
N ILE A 2 39.65 -10.28 20.12
CA ILE A 2 40.29 -9.86 18.87
C ILE A 2 39.41 -10.34 17.71
N PHE A 3 38.98 -9.42 16.86
CA PHE A 3 38.22 -9.70 15.64
C PHE A 3 38.86 -8.93 14.48
N ASP A 4 39.07 -9.58 13.34
CA ASP A 4 39.78 -8.99 12.18
C ASP A 4 41.14 -8.34 12.56
N ARG A 5 41.93 -9.03 13.40
CA ARG A 5 43.21 -8.54 13.96
C ARG A 5 43.11 -7.20 14.73
N LYS A 6 41.90 -6.76 15.08
CA LYS A 6 41.62 -5.53 15.84
C LYS A 6 40.98 -5.86 17.19
N LEU A 7 41.26 -5.03 18.20
CA LEU A 7 40.63 -5.15 19.52
C LEU A 7 39.18 -4.65 19.44
N ARG A 8 38.21 -5.52 19.74
CA ARG A 8 36.77 -5.20 19.71
C ARG A 8 36.08 -5.62 21.00
N TYR A 9 35.02 -4.91 21.36
CA TYR A 9 34.16 -5.24 22.49
C TYR A 9 33.20 -6.37 22.12
N PHE A 10 32.88 -7.22 23.08
CA PHE A 10 31.94 -8.32 22.92
C PHE A 10 30.96 -8.31 24.09
N THR A 11 29.72 -8.74 23.87
CA THR A 11 28.71 -8.96 24.91
C THR A 11 29.08 -10.19 25.74
N ALA A 12 28.40 -10.39 26.88
CA ALA A 12 28.59 -11.58 27.72
C ALA A 12 28.31 -12.89 26.96
N ASP A 13 27.44 -12.84 25.96
CA ASP A 13 27.08 -13.95 25.07
C ASP A 13 28.09 -14.17 23.93
N GLY A 14 29.18 -13.38 23.89
CA GLY A 14 30.21 -13.47 22.86
C GLY A 14 29.84 -12.83 21.52
N GLN A 15 28.82 -11.97 21.47
CA GLN A 15 28.48 -11.22 20.26
C GLN A 15 29.35 -9.97 20.14
N LEU A 16 29.81 -9.66 18.93
CA LEU A 16 30.60 -8.45 18.67
C LEU A 16 29.74 -7.21 18.92
N VAL A 17 30.19 -6.31 19.80
CA VAL A 17 29.49 -5.04 20.04
C VAL A 17 29.86 -4.08 18.91
N PRO A 18 28.88 -3.55 18.16
CA PRO A 18 29.15 -2.56 17.13
C PRO A 18 29.74 -1.31 17.76
N THR A 19 30.63 -0.67 17.02
CA THR A 19 31.12 0.67 17.41
C THR A 19 29.96 1.67 17.40
N PRO A 20 30.05 2.77 18.17
CA PRO A 20 29.04 3.82 18.14
C PRO A 20 28.76 4.35 16.72
N GLN A 21 29.80 4.45 15.89
CA GLN A 21 29.64 4.86 14.48
C GLN A 21 28.88 3.82 13.65
N GLU A 22 29.16 2.52 13.82
CA GLU A 22 28.44 1.44 13.11
C GLU A 22 26.97 1.39 13.53
N ALA A 23 26.69 1.51 14.83
CA ALA A 23 25.32 1.53 15.36
C ALA A 23 24.51 2.73 14.83
N GLU A 24 25.11 3.91 14.72
CA GLU A 24 24.43 5.08 14.16
C GLU A 24 24.13 4.92 12.66
N LEU A 25 25.05 4.31 11.90
CA LEU A 25 24.86 3.98 10.49
C LEU A 25 23.70 2.99 10.30
N GLU A 26 23.67 1.90 11.05
CA GLU A 26 22.56 0.93 11.02
C GLU A 26 21.23 1.60 11.38
N GLN A 27 21.23 2.47 12.40
CA GLN A 27 20.01 3.16 12.81
C GLN A 27 19.51 4.16 11.76
N ARG A 28 20.42 4.83 11.04
CA ARG A 28 20.09 5.69 9.90
C ARG A 28 19.51 4.88 8.75
N GLN A 29 20.15 3.77 8.39
CA GLN A 29 19.67 2.88 7.33
C GLN A 29 18.29 2.29 7.66
N ALA A 30 18.07 1.84 8.90
CA ALA A 30 16.77 1.33 9.34
C ALA A 30 15.68 2.41 9.27
N LYS A 31 16.01 3.66 9.66
CA LYS A 31 15.07 4.79 9.52
C LYS A 31 14.75 5.10 8.06
N GLU A 32 15.76 5.08 7.19
CA GLU A 32 15.60 5.34 5.76
C GLU A 32 14.74 4.26 5.09
N GLN A 33 14.99 2.98 5.40
CA GLN A 33 14.16 1.87 4.95
C GLN A 33 12.71 2.00 5.45
N ALA A 34 12.52 2.32 6.73
CA ALA A 34 11.18 2.52 7.29
C ALA A 34 10.43 3.72 6.66
N LEU A 35 11.15 4.76 6.21
CA LEU A 35 10.56 5.87 5.47
C LEU A 35 10.16 5.44 4.06
N LEU A 36 11.03 4.72 3.36
CA LEU A 36 10.74 4.20 2.02
C LEU A 36 9.55 3.24 2.02
N GLU A 37 9.48 2.33 2.99
CA GLU A 37 8.33 1.42 3.14
C GLU A 37 7.02 2.19 3.40
N LYS A 38 7.07 3.25 4.23
CA LYS A 38 5.90 4.10 4.48
C LYS A 38 5.47 4.86 3.22
N GLU A 39 6.42 5.35 2.44
CA GLU A 39 6.15 6.03 1.19
C GLU A 39 5.51 5.08 0.17
N GLN A 40 6.04 3.86 0.03
CA GLN A 40 5.45 2.82 -0.81
C GLN A 40 4.03 2.46 -0.36
N ALA A 41 3.82 2.26 0.94
CA ALA A 41 2.50 1.96 1.49
C ALA A 41 1.50 3.11 1.29
N PHE A 42 1.97 4.36 1.26
CA PHE A 42 1.13 5.51 0.96
C PHE A 42 0.71 5.53 -0.51
N LEU A 43 1.66 5.31 -1.43
CA LEU A 43 1.40 5.23 -2.87
C LEU A 43 0.44 4.09 -3.21
N GLU A 44 0.61 2.92 -2.60
CA GLU A 44 -0.28 1.78 -2.81
C GLU A 44 -1.71 2.08 -2.34
N LYS A 45 -1.85 2.76 -1.19
CA LYS A 45 -3.17 3.21 -0.70
C LYS A 45 -3.81 4.23 -1.63
N GLU A 46 -3.03 5.15 -2.18
CA GLU A 46 -3.51 6.14 -3.14
C GLU A 46 -4.01 5.45 -4.42
N GLN A 47 -3.25 4.50 -4.96
CA GLN A 47 -3.67 3.71 -6.12
C GLN A 47 -4.96 2.92 -5.83
N ALA A 48 -5.03 2.24 -4.68
CA ALA A 48 -6.23 1.50 -4.28
C ALA A 48 -7.45 2.41 -4.08
N PHE A 49 -7.25 3.66 -3.67
CA PHE A 49 -8.32 4.65 -3.56
C PHE A 49 -8.82 5.06 -4.94
N LEU A 50 -7.92 5.38 -5.87
CA LEU A 50 -8.25 5.73 -7.26
C LEU A 50 -8.98 4.60 -7.98
N GLU A 51 -8.55 3.36 -7.80
CA GLU A 51 -9.21 2.19 -8.40
C GLU A 51 -10.63 2.01 -7.86
N LYS A 52 -10.83 2.17 -6.55
CA LYS A 52 -12.16 2.13 -5.94
C LYS A 52 -13.07 3.24 -6.48
N GLU A 53 -12.54 4.43 -6.67
CA GLU A 53 -13.28 5.55 -7.24
C GLU A 53 -13.72 5.26 -8.68
N GLN A 54 -12.83 4.70 -9.51
CA GLN A 54 -13.17 4.30 -10.88
C GLN A 54 -14.27 3.24 -10.90
N VAL A 55 -14.15 2.20 -10.08
CA VAL A 55 -15.17 1.14 -9.96
C VAL A 55 -16.51 1.72 -9.50
N PHE A 56 -16.50 2.70 -8.59
CA PHE A 56 -17.72 3.37 -8.14
C PHE A 56 -18.38 4.15 -9.27
N LEU A 57 -17.60 4.94 -10.03
CA LEU A 57 -18.09 5.70 -11.18
C LEU A 57 -18.64 4.80 -12.29
N GLU A 58 -18.01 3.66 -12.55
CA GLU A 58 -18.48 2.70 -13.54
C GLU A 58 -19.83 2.09 -13.13
N LYS A 59 -19.96 1.68 -11.86
CA LYS A 59 -21.24 1.19 -11.32
C LYS A 59 -22.36 2.23 -11.37
N GLU A 60 -22.05 3.49 -11.08
CA GLU A 60 -22.99 4.60 -11.22
C GLU A 60 -23.46 4.76 -12.67
N ARG A 61 -22.53 4.73 -13.64
CA ARG A 61 -22.85 4.82 -15.07
C ARG A 61 -23.71 3.64 -15.52
N GLU A 62 -23.39 2.43 -15.09
CA GLU A 62 -24.16 1.23 -15.40
C GLU A 62 -25.59 1.33 -14.86
N ARG A 63 -25.75 1.79 -13.61
CA ARG A 63 -27.06 2.02 -13.01
C ARG A 63 -27.87 3.05 -13.79
N GLN A 64 -27.27 4.19 -14.14
CA GLN A 64 -27.93 5.22 -14.94
C GLN A 64 -28.31 4.71 -16.33
N ALA A 65 -27.45 3.93 -16.97
CA ALA A 65 -27.73 3.33 -18.27
C ALA A 65 -28.89 2.33 -18.19
N LYS A 66 -28.89 1.48 -17.16
CA LYS A 66 -29.98 0.53 -16.89
C LYS A 66 -31.30 1.24 -16.60
N GLU A 67 -31.27 2.31 -15.81
CA GLU A 67 -32.46 3.10 -15.48
C GLU A 67 -33.05 3.77 -16.72
N LYS A 68 -32.21 4.41 -17.55
CA LYS A 68 -32.64 4.99 -18.84
C LYS A 68 -33.22 3.95 -19.78
N LEU A 69 -32.60 2.77 -19.84
CA LEU A 69 -33.10 1.66 -20.66
C LEU A 69 -34.46 1.19 -20.16
N ALA A 70 -34.61 0.97 -18.84
CA ALA A 70 -35.86 0.58 -18.22
C ALA A 70 -36.97 1.63 -18.42
N GLN A 71 -36.64 2.92 -18.34
CA GLN A 71 -37.57 4.00 -18.65
C GLN A 71 -38.03 3.93 -20.10
N LYS A 72 -37.10 3.74 -21.05
CA LYS A 72 -37.43 3.66 -22.48
C LYS A 72 -38.25 2.42 -22.84
N LEU A 73 -38.03 1.29 -22.16
CA LEU A 73 -38.86 0.10 -22.30
C LEU A 73 -40.29 0.34 -21.80
N ARG A 74 -40.43 1.00 -20.63
CA ARG A 74 -41.74 1.40 -20.09
C ARG A 74 -42.50 2.35 -21.02
N GLU A 75 -41.81 3.33 -21.61
CA GLU A 75 -42.40 4.24 -22.61
C GLU A 75 -42.94 3.51 -23.85
N LEU A 76 -42.31 2.39 -24.23
CA LEU A 76 -42.75 1.53 -25.33
C LEU A 76 -43.85 0.53 -24.90
N GLY A 77 -44.32 0.57 -23.65
CA GLY A 77 -45.34 -0.33 -23.11
C GLY A 77 -44.83 -1.73 -22.77
N ILE A 78 -43.51 -1.91 -22.60
CA ILE A 78 -42.88 -3.17 -22.23
C ILE A 78 -42.45 -3.07 -20.76
N ASP A 79 -42.93 -3.98 -19.91
CA ASP A 79 -42.52 -4.04 -18.51
C ASP A 79 -41.07 -4.56 -18.39
N PRO A 80 -40.12 -3.75 -17.89
CA PRO A 80 -38.70 -4.15 -17.80
C PRO A 80 -38.43 -5.19 -16.70
N ASP A 81 -39.37 -5.40 -15.78
CA ASP A 81 -39.30 -6.41 -14.71
C ASP A 81 -39.92 -7.76 -15.13
N ALA A 82 -40.50 -7.85 -16.33
CA ALA A 82 -41.11 -9.06 -16.88
C ALA A 82 -40.15 -9.88 -17.77
N ILE A 83 -38.89 -9.43 -17.92
CA ILE A 83 -37.83 -10.04 -18.75
C ILE A 83 -36.69 -10.57 -17.86
#